data_AF-A0A6I8P8E6-F1
#
_entry.id   AF-A0A6I8P8E6-F1
#
_cell.length_a   1.000
_cell.length_b   1.000
_cell.length_c   1.000
_cell.angle_alpha   90.00
_cell.angle_beta   90.00
_cell.angle_gamma   90.00
#
_symmetry.space_group_name_H-M   'P 1'
#
loop_
_entity.id
_entity.type
_entity.pdbx_description
1 polymer ?
#
loop_
_entity_poly.entity_id
_entity_poly.type
_entity_poly.pdbx_seq_one_letter_code
_entity_poly.pdbx_strand_id
1 'polypeptide(L)'
;MRLFVSEGAPGNLPVLAAAGRAGHTGLQVCTVGPDERVVPFLSRPRVPALELDGGGFLFSTNAICRYFFLLSGWEQDDLTQQWLEWETTELQMS
;
A
#
# COMPACT_ATOMS: atom_id res chain seq x y z
N MET A 1 -9.57 6.67 -6.15
CA MET A 1 -8.32 5.86 -6.09
C MET A 1 -8.66 4.39 -6.22
N ARG A 2 -7.76 3.56 -6.72
CA ARG A 2 -7.97 2.09 -6.85
C ARG A 2 -6.87 1.33 -6.13
N LEU A 3 -7.24 0.50 -5.15
CA LEU A 3 -6.32 -0.38 -4.43
C LEU A 3 -6.43 -1.80 -5.00
N PHE A 4 -5.37 -2.27 -5.62
CA PHE A 4 -5.25 -3.62 -6.17
C PHE A 4 -4.65 -4.57 -5.13
N VAL A 5 -5.34 -5.68 -4.88
CA VAL A 5 -4.96 -6.74 -3.94
C VAL A 5 -5.11 -8.10 -4.61
N SER A 6 -4.41 -9.12 -4.12
CA SER A 6 -4.57 -10.52 -4.58
C SER A 6 -4.71 -11.48 -3.42
N GLU A 7 -5.53 -12.53 -3.56
CA GLU A 7 -5.76 -13.50 -2.49
C GLU A 7 -4.45 -14.15 -2.00
N GLY A 8 -4.34 -14.32 -0.68
CA GLY A 8 -3.16 -14.93 -0.06
C GLY A 8 -1.91 -14.04 0.04
N ALA A 9 -1.90 -12.83 -0.54
CA ALA A 9 -0.75 -11.92 -0.43
C ALA A 9 -0.71 -11.24 0.97
N PRO A 10 0.32 -11.49 1.81
CA PRO A 10 0.36 -11.00 3.19
C PRO A 10 0.44 -9.47 3.28
N GLY A 11 1.09 -8.82 2.30
CA GLY A 11 1.19 -7.36 2.23
C GLY A 11 -0.16 -6.64 2.13
N ASN A 12 -1.25 -7.33 1.75
CA ASN A 12 -2.58 -6.73 1.71
C ASN A 12 -3.10 -6.36 3.11
N LEU A 13 -2.75 -7.15 4.13
CA LEU A 13 -3.31 -7.01 5.48
C LEU A 13 -3.12 -5.59 6.06
N PRO A 14 -1.89 -5.06 6.15
CA PRO A 14 -1.69 -3.71 6.69
C PRO A 14 -2.35 -2.62 5.84
N VAL A 15 -2.36 -2.79 4.51
CA VAL A 15 -2.93 -1.80 3.60
C VAL A 15 -4.45 -1.74 3.71
N LEU A 16 -5.12 -2.90 3.78
CA LEU A 16 -6.57 -2.98 3.98
C LEU A 16 -6.98 -2.43 5.35
N ALA A 17 -6.17 -2.68 6.39
CA ALA A 17 -6.40 -2.08 7.72
C ALA A 17 -6.21 -0.55 7.69
N ALA A 18 -5.18 -0.07 7.01
CA ALA A 18 -4.90 1.36 6.88
C ALA A 18 -5.90 2.10 5.99
N ALA A 19 -6.54 1.42 5.02
CA ALA A 19 -7.53 2.02 4.12
C ALA A 19 -8.68 2.71 4.87
N GLY A 20 -9.07 2.20 6.06
CA GLY A 20 -10.07 2.85 6.91
C GLY A 20 -9.67 4.26 7.41
N ARG A 21 -8.37 4.59 7.41
CA ARG A 21 -7.86 5.93 7.75
C ARG A 21 -8.04 6.93 6.63
N ALA A 22 -8.12 6.48 5.37
CA ALA A 22 -8.32 7.36 4.22
C ALA A 22 -9.73 7.99 4.18
N GLY A 23 -10.59 7.72 5.17
CA GLY A 23 -11.95 8.28 5.27
C GLY A 23 -12.88 7.75 4.17
N HIS A 24 -13.99 8.47 3.92
CA HIS A 24 -14.94 8.17 2.84
C HIS A 24 -14.41 8.60 1.46
N THR A 25 -13.09 8.43 1.23
CA THR A 25 -12.54 8.60 -0.11
C THR A 25 -13.11 7.51 -0.99
N GLY A 26 -13.44 7.81 -2.25
CA GLY A 26 -13.94 6.85 -3.24
C GLY A 26 -12.90 5.80 -3.64
N LEU A 27 -12.31 5.14 -2.64
CA LEU A 27 -11.32 4.09 -2.76
C LEU A 27 -12.03 2.81 -3.18
N GLN A 28 -11.72 2.34 -4.38
CA GLN A 28 -12.20 1.07 -4.88
C GLN A 28 -11.15 -0.01 -4.61
N VAL A 29 -11.52 -1.05 -3.85
CA VAL A 29 -10.68 -2.24 -3.68
C VAL A 29 -10.95 -3.22 -4.82
N CYS A 30 -9.91 -3.57 -5.57
CA CYS A 30 -9.97 -4.45 -6.73
C CYS A 30 -9.15 -5.71 -6.47
N THR A 31 -9.79 -6.88 -6.47
CA THR A 31 -9.09 -8.16 -6.41
C THR A 31 -8.60 -8.55 -7.81
N VAL A 32 -7.31 -8.85 -7.94
CA VAL A 32 -6.66 -9.20 -9.20
C VAL A 32 -5.95 -10.56 -9.09
N GLY A 33 -5.69 -11.18 -10.24
CA GLY A 33 -4.92 -12.42 -10.29
C GLY A 33 -3.48 -12.24 -9.79
N PRO A 34 -2.83 -13.29 -9.27
CA PRO A 34 -1.47 -13.19 -8.73
C PRO A 34 -0.42 -12.79 -9.79
N ASP A 35 -0.67 -13.12 -11.05
CA ASP A 35 0.21 -12.80 -12.19
C ASP A 35 -0.21 -11.52 -12.94
N GLU A 36 -1.26 -10.85 -12.49
CA GLU A 36 -1.79 -9.67 -13.17
C GLU A 36 -0.88 -8.44 -12.95
N ARG A 37 -0.56 -7.76 -14.05
CA ARG A 37 0.31 -6.58 -14.03
C ARG A 37 -0.53 -5.31 -13.96
N VAL A 38 -0.77 -4.85 -12.75
CA VAL A 38 -1.55 -3.63 -12.47
C VAL A 38 -0.73 -2.34 -12.54
N VAL A 39 0.59 -2.40 -12.28
CA VAL A 39 1.49 -1.25 -12.38
C VAL A 39 2.19 -1.24 -13.74
N PRO A 40 1.88 -0.30 -14.65
CA PRO A 40 2.30 -0.40 -16.06
C PRO A 40 3.81 -0.40 -16.30
N PHE A 41 4.57 0.22 -15.41
CA PHE A 41 6.02 0.40 -15.54
C PHE A 41 6.85 -0.64 -14.76
N LEU A 42 6.21 -1.58 -14.05
CA LEU A 42 6.91 -2.70 -13.42
C LEU A 42 6.92 -3.92 -14.34
N SER A 43 8.10 -4.52 -14.52
CA SER A 43 8.27 -5.71 -15.35
C SER A 43 7.67 -6.97 -14.72
N ARG A 44 7.63 -7.03 -13.38
CA ARG A 44 7.05 -8.14 -12.60
C ARG A 44 5.73 -7.71 -11.95
N PRO A 45 4.74 -8.62 -11.82
CA PRO A 45 3.51 -8.33 -11.08
C PRO A 45 3.85 -7.98 -9.63
N ARG A 46 3.12 -7.01 -9.08
CA ARG A 46 3.33 -6.53 -7.72
C ARG A 46 2.00 -6.08 -7.12
N VAL A 47 1.65 -6.70 -6.01
CA VAL A 47 0.50 -6.36 -5.17
C VAL A 47 0.93 -6.41 -3.69
N PRO A 48 0.37 -5.58 -2.80
CA PRO A 48 -0.65 -4.57 -3.10
C PRO A 48 -0.08 -3.38 -3.89
N ALA A 49 -0.95 -2.73 -4.67
CA ALA A 49 -0.63 -1.50 -5.39
C ALA A 49 -1.80 -0.52 -5.33
N LEU A 50 -1.54 0.77 -5.13
CA LEU A 50 -2.53 1.83 -5.11
C LEU A 50 -2.33 2.75 -6.32
N GLU A 51 -3.35 2.88 -7.14
CA GLU A 51 -3.45 3.92 -8.16
C GLU A 51 -4.16 5.15 -7.60
N LEU A 52 -3.46 6.26 -7.67
CA LEU A 52 -3.91 7.58 -7.24
C LEU A 52 -4.81 8.21 -8.31
N ASP A 53 -5.65 9.17 -7.93
CA ASP A 53 -6.59 9.82 -8.86
C ASP A 53 -5.88 10.58 -10.00
N GLY A 54 -4.61 10.96 -9.81
CA GLY A 54 -3.76 11.57 -10.84
C GLY A 54 -3.05 10.56 -11.76
N GLY A 55 -3.35 9.26 -11.66
CA GLY A 55 -2.70 8.19 -12.44
C GLY A 55 -1.33 7.74 -11.94
N GLY A 56 -0.86 8.29 -10.81
CA GLY A 56 0.35 7.83 -10.12
C GLY A 56 0.13 6.49 -9.40
N PHE A 57 1.20 5.74 -9.16
CA PHE A 57 1.12 4.43 -8.48
C PHE A 57 2.03 4.36 -7.26
N LEU A 58 1.51 3.82 -6.16
CA LEU A 58 2.28 3.36 -5.01
C LEU A 58 2.26 1.83 -5.00
N PHE A 59 3.42 1.20 -4.87
CA PHE A 59 3.57 -0.27 -4.93
C PHE A 59 4.39 -0.83 -3.77
N SER A 60 4.65 0.00 -2.75
CA SER A 60 5.23 -0.41 -1.47
C SER A 60 4.14 -0.42 -0.41
N THR A 61 3.98 -1.53 0.29
CA THR A 61 3.04 -1.71 1.40
C THR A 61 3.12 -0.56 2.40
N ASN A 62 4.34 -0.22 2.85
CA ASN A 62 4.57 0.84 3.83
C ASN A 62 4.27 2.23 3.27
N ALA A 63 4.56 2.47 1.99
CA ALA A 63 4.22 3.74 1.34
C ALA A 63 2.70 3.92 1.19
N ILE A 64 1.97 2.86 0.84
CA ILE A 64 0.51 2.90 0.74
C ILE A 64 -0.11 3.15 2.13
N CYS A 65 0.36 2.45 3.17
CA CYS A 65 -0.10 2.68 4.54
C CYS A 65 0.16 4.13 4.96
N ARG A 66 1.39 4.63 4.84
CA ARG A 66 1.73 6.02 5.18
C ARG A 66 0.85 7.02 4.41
N TYR A 67 0.58 6.78 3.14
CA TYR A 67 -0.32 7.63 2.35
C TYR A 67 -1.73 7.70 2.94
N PHE A 68 -2.33 6.57 3.33
CA PHE A 68 -3.65 6.57 3.98
C PHE A 68 -3.66 7.27 5.35
N PHE A 69 -2.59 7.15 6.13
CA PHE A 69 -2.45 7.91 7.38
C PHE A 69 -2.34 9.41 7.12
N LEU A 70 -1.54 9.84 6.14
CA LEU A 70 -1.41 11.25 5.75
C LEU A 70 -2.77 11.85 5.33
N LEU A 71 -3.60 11.09 4.59
CA LEU A 71 -4.95 11.54 4.23
C LEU A 71 -5.85 11.77 5.46
N SER A 72 -5.58 11.10 6.58
CA SER A 72 -6.32 11.30 7.84
C SER A 72 -5.85 12.53 8.63
N GLY A 73 -4.85 13.27 8.14
CA GLY A 73 -4.21 14.38 8.85
C GLY A 73 -3.15 13.95 9.86
N TRP A 74 -2.70 12.70 9.81
CA TRP A 74 -1.55 12.26 10.62
C TRP A 74 -0.26 12.92 10.13
N GLU A 75 0.58 13.36 11.07
CA GLU A 75 1.89 13.95 10.78
C GLU A 75 3.00 12.91 10.94
N GLN A 76 4.01 13.00 10.08
CA GLN A 76 5.14 12.09 10.12
C GLN A 76 6.06 12.39 11.31
N ASP A 77 6.56 11.33 11.94
CA ASP A 77 7.56 11.40 12.99
C ASP A 77 8.71 10.41 12.76
N ASP A 78 9.87 10.72 13.34
CA ASP A 78 11.10 9.95 13.17
C ASP A 78 11.00 8.53 13.75
N LEU A 79 10.22 8.34 14.82
CA LEU A 79 10.05 7.03 15.43
C LEU A 79 9.23 6.10 14.52
N THR A 80 8.16 6.60 13.90
CA THR A 80 7.41 5.86 12.88
C THR A 80 8.30 5.51 11.68
N GLN A 81 9.18 6.42 11.26
CA GLN A 81 10.13 6.13 10.19
C GLN A 81 11.11 5.03 10.57
N GLN A 82 11.68 5.08 11.78
CA GLN A 82 12.59 4.06 12.28
C GLN A 82 11.94 2.68 12.32
N TRP A 83 10.69 2.57 12.79
CA TRP A 83 9.96 1.31 12.80
C TRP A 83 9.67 0.76 11.40
N LEU A 84 9.28 1.62 10.45
CA LEU A 84 9.07 1.20 9.07
C LEU A 84 10.36 0.72 8.40
N GLU A 85 11.49 1.38 8.67
CA GLU A 85 12.80 0.96 8.15
C GLU A 85 13.20 -0.40 8.72
N TRP A 86 13.15 -0.54 10.05
CA TRP A 86 13.45 -1.79 10.74
C TRP A 86 12.55 -2.95 10.29
N GLU A 87 11.25 -2.69 10.12
CA GLU A 87 10.31 -3.72 9.62
C GLU A 87 10.73 -4.25 8.25
N THR A 88 11.16 -3.35 7.36
CA THR A 88 11.55 -3.72 5.98
C THR A 88 12.91 -4.41 5.91
N THR A 89 13.89 -3.98 6.70
CA THR A 89 15.26 -4.50 6.61
C THR A 89 15.53 -5.70 7.51
N GLU A 90 14.85 -5.77 8.66
CA GLU A 90 15.10 -6.82 9.67
C GLU A 90 13.94 -7.81 9.73
N LEU A 91 12.71 -7.35 10.02
CA LEU A 91 11.60 -8.26 10.33
C LEU A 91 11.10 -9.07 9.13
N GLN A 92 10.99 -8.46 7.94
CA GLN A 92 10.54 -9.16 6.74
C GLN A 92 11.62 -10.10 6.16
N MET A 93 12.87 -9.94 6.59
CA MET A 93 14.01 -10.73 6.11
C MET A 93 14.33 -11.94 7.01
N SER A 94 13.66 -12.07 8.16
CA SER A 94 13.82 -13.17 9.12
C SER A 94 12.90 -14.36 8.83
#